data_AF-A0A1B2EQ84-F1
#
_entry.id   AF-A0A1B2EQ84-F1
#
_cell.length_a   1.000
_cell.length_b   1.000
_cell.length_c   1.000
_cell.angle_alpha   90.00
_cell.angle_beta   90.00
_cell.angle_gamma   90.00
#
_symmetry.space_group_name_H-M   'P 1'
#
loop_
_entity.id
_entity.type
_entity.pdbx_description
1 polymer ?
#
loop_
_entity_poly.entity_id
_entity_poly.type
_entity_poly.pdbx_seq_one_letter_code
_entity_poly.pdbx_strand_id
1 'polypeptide(L)' 'MPLRKQERMMQGLRSAEGLQRFTSVFPAVRNLFVLPHSNPFALATHLHRLQAMAAWKAAEGVLA' A
#
# COMPACT_ATOMS: atom_id res chain seq x y z
N MET A 1 -9.15 2.66 2.15
CA MET A 1 -9.40 3.97 2.79
C MET A 1 -10.57 4.60 2.04
N PRO A 2 -11.53 5.29 2.68
CA PRO A 2 -12.64 5.90 1.95
C PRO A 2 -12.12 6.94 0.93
N LEU A 3 -12.72 6.99 -0.27
CA LEU A 3 -12.31 7.85 -1.38
C LEU A 3 -12.09 9.31 -0.95
N ARG A 4 -13.01 9.85 -0.14
CA ARG A 4 -12.94 11.22 0.39
C ARG A 4 -11.67 11.51 1.20
N LYS A 5 -11.14 10.52 1.92
CA LYS A 5 -9.90 10.68 2.67
C LYS A 5 -8.70 10.64 1.71
N GLN A 6 -8.79 9.89 0.61
CA GLN A 6 -7.74 9.87 -0.42
C GLN A 6 -7.72 11.22 -1.13
N GLU A 7 -8.87 11.77 -1.49
CA GLU A 7 -8.98 13.11 -2.07
C GLU A 7 -8.32 14.17 -1.20
N ARG A 8 -8.56 14.19 0.11
CA ARG A 8 -7.88 15.15 1.00
C ARG A 8 -6.36 15.00 1.04
N MET A 9 -5.85 13.77 0.98
CA MET A 9 -4.40 13.53 0.87
C MET A 9 -3.87 14.02 -0.48
N MET A 10 -4.66 13.87 -1.53
CA MET A 10 -4.35 14.29 -2.89
C MET A 10 -4.38 15.82 -3.07
N GLN A 11 -5.19 16.56 -2.29
CA GLN A 11 -5.23 18.03 -2.31
C GLN A 11 -3.88 18.71 -1.99
N GLY A 12 -2.95 17.99 -1.34
CA GLY A 12 -1.59 18.49 -1.08
C GLY A 12 -0.61 18.30 -2.24
N LEU A 13 -0.97 17.51 -3.26
CA LEU A 13 -0.10 17.23 -4.41
C LEU A 13 -0.25 18.35 -5.44
N ARG A 14 0.85 19.06 -5.71
CA ARG A 14 0.87 20.23 -6.61
C ARG A 14 0.92 19.90 -8.11
N SER A 15 0.94 18.61 -8.48
CA SER A 15 1.07 18.16 -9.87
C SER A 15 0.11 17.02 -10.19
N ALA A 16 -0.49 17.06 -11.38
CA ALA A 16 -1.32 16.00 -11.93
C ALA A 16 -0.56 14.67 -12.08
N GLU A 17 0.74 14.73 -12.37
CA GLU A 17 1.60 13.55 -12.48
C GLU A 17 1.83 12.90 -11.11
N GLY A 18 2.06 13.72 -10.06
CA GLY A 18 2.16 13.24 -8.69
C GLY A 18 0.85 12.59 -8.21
N LEU A 19 -0.28 13.18 -8.61
CA LEU A 19 -1.61 12.64 -8.36
C LEU A 19 -1.82 11.28 -9.05
N GLN A 20 -1.43 11.16 -10.32
CA GLN A 20 -1.55 9.93 -11.11
C GLN A 20 -0.67 8.80 -10.54
N ARG A 21 0.58 9.10 -10.19
CA ARG A 21 1.47 8.12 -9.53
C ARG A 21 0.92 7.69 -8.18
N PHE A 22 0.39 8.63 -7.42
CA PHE A 22 -0.23 8.33 -6.14
C PHE A 22 -1.44 7.42 -6.31
N THR A 23 -2.39 7.74 -7.19
CA THR A 23 -3.58 6.90 -7.39
C THR A 23 -3.27 5.54 -7.99
N SER A 24 -2.20 5.39 -8.77
CA SER A 24 -1.78 4.13 -9.36
C SER A 24 -1.00 3.23 -8.38
N VAL A 25 0.00 3.76 -7.66
CA VAL A 25 0.94 2.96 -6.86
C VAL A 25 0.50 2.83 -5.40
N PHE A 26 -0.04 3.91 -4.81
CA PHE A 26 -0.38 3.94 -3.38
C PHE A 26 -1.37 2.84 -2.95
N PRO A 27 -2.44 2.53 -3.72
CA PRO A 27 -3.36 1.47 -3.32
C PRO A 27 -2.69 0.10 -3.28
N ALA A 28 -1.77 -0.19 -4.21
CA ALA A 28 -1.04 -1.46 -4.26
C ALA A 28 -0.13 -1.62 -3.05
N VAL A 29 0.67 -0.58 -2.74
CA VAL A 29 1.55 -0.58 -1.57
C VAL A 29 0.73 -0.70 -0.28
N ARG A 30 -0.35 0.07 -0.14
CA ARG A 30 -1.21 -0.02 1.04
C ARG A 30 -1.82 -1.41 1.20
N ASN A 31 -2.33 -2.00 0.12
CA ASN A 31 -2.98 -3.30 0.18
C ASN A 31 -2.00 -4.43 0.48
N LEU A 32 -0.71 -4.28 0.14
CA LEU A 32 0.33 -5.24 0.50
C LEU A 32 0.51 -5.36 2.02
N PHE A 33 0.42 -4.25 2.75
CA PHE A 33 0.65 -4.19 4.20
C PHE A 33 -0.63 -4.22 5.05
N VAL A 34 -1.80 -3.95 4.44
CA VAL A 34 -3.08 -3.99 5.14
C VAL A 34 -3.54 -5.43 5.26
N LEU A 35 -3.66 -5.90 6.51
CA LEU A 35 -4.14 -7.23 6.81
C LEU A 35 -5.57 -7.42 6.27
N PRO A 36 -5.89 -8.58 5.66
CA PRO A 36 -7.26 -8.93 5.33
C PRO A 36 -8.09 -8.98 6.62
N HIS A 37 -9.21 -8.25 6.64
CA HIS A 37 -10.10 -8.18 7.80
C HIS A 37 -10.70 -9.56 8.19
N SER A 38 -10.57 -10.55 7.32
CA SER A 38 -11.10 -11.90 7.47
C SER A 38 -10.26 -12.83 8.35
N ASN A 39 -9.09 -12.42 8.84
CA ASN A 39 -8.22 -13.33 9.59
C ASN A 39 -7.89 -12.84 11.03
N PRO A 40 -8.53 -13.41 12.06
CA PRO A 40 -8.33 -12.99 13.45
C PRO A 40 -7.10 -13.62 14.13
N PHE A 41 -6.36 -14.52 13.45
CA PHE A 41 -5.24 -15.23 14.09
C PHE A 41 -3.94 -14.42 14.10
N ALA A 42 -3.26 -14.43 15.26
CA ALA A 42 -1.93 -13.84 15.42
C ALA A 42 -0.90 -14.44 14.44
N LEU A 43 -0.96 -15.75 14.21
CA LEU A 43 -0.09 -16.45 13.26
C LEU A 43 -0.30 -15.96 11.82
N ALA A 44 -1.55 -15.80 11.40
CA ALA A 44 -1.85 -15.29 10.06
C ALA A 44 -1.39 -13.84 9.89
N THR A 45 -1.52 -13.02 10.93
CA THR A 45 -0.97 -11.66 10.94
C THR A 45 0.56 -11.67 10.82
N HIS A 46 1.23 -12.57 11.53
CA HIS A 46 2.68 -12.72 11.49
C HIS A 46 3.16 -13.15 10.09
N LEU A 47 2.55 -14.19 9.51
CA LEU A 47 2.87 -14.68 8.17
C LEU A 47 2.60 -13.61 7.10
N HIS A 48 1.46 -12.92 7.18
CA HIS A 48 1.14 -11.82 6.27
C HIS A 48 2.21 -10.73 6.29
N ARG A 49 2.68 -10.31 7.48
CA ARG A 49 3.75 -9.31 7.61
C ARG A 49 5.07 -9.78 7.00
N LEU A 50 5.44 -11.05 7.19
CA LEU A 50 6.64 -11.62 6.58
C LEU A 50 6.56 -11.61 5.06
N GLN A 51 5.42 -12.05 4.51
CA GLN A 51 5.18 -12.05 3.06
C GLN A 51 5.16 -10.63 2.47
N ALA A 52 4.53 -9.68 3.16
CA ALA A 52 4.50 -8.28 2.75
C ALA A 52 5.91 -7.67 2.69
N MET A 53 6.74 -7.92 3.71
CA MET A 53 8.13 -7.45 3.74
C MET A 53 9.00 -8.12 2.66
N ALA A 54 8.79 -9.41 2.38
CA ALA A 54 9.49 -10.11 1.30
C ALA A 54 9.13 -9.52 -0.08
N ALA A 55 7.84 -9.28 -0.33
CA ALA A 55 7.37 -8.65 -1.56
C ALA A 55 7.88 -7.20 -1.72
N TRP A 56 7.96 -6.44 -0.62
CA TRP A 56 8.54 -5.09 -0.64
C TRP A 56 10.02 -5.11 -1.03
N LYS A 57 10.83 -5.98 -0.40
CA LYS A 57 12.25 -6.12 -0.74
C LYS A 57 12.47 -6.57 -2.18
N ALA A 58 11.60 -7.45 -2.70
CA ALA A 58 11.65 -7.84 -4.11
C ALA A 58 11.35 -6.67 -5.04
N ALA A 59 10.36 -5.83 -4.71
CA ALA A 59 10.04 -4.63 -5.48
C ALA A 59 11.17 -3.60 -5.46
N GLU A 60 11.88 -3.43 -4.34
CA GLU A 60 13.10 -2.61 -4.26
C GLU A 60 14.20 -3.14 -5.19
N GLY A 61 14.39 -4.46 -5.26
CA GLY A 61 15.39 -5.09 -6.13
C GLY A 61 15.07 -5.06 -7.62
N VAL A 62 13.80 -4.91 -8.01
CA VAL A 62 13.39 -4.73 -9.42
C VAL A 62 13.66 -3.30 -9.93
N LEU A 63 13.82 -2.34 -9.02
CA LEU A 63 14.10 -0.94 -9.34
C LEU A 63 15.60 -0.58 -9.29
N ALA A 64 16.47 -1.53 -8.93
CA ALA A 64 17.93 -1.37 -8.86
C ALA A 64 18.61 -1.86 -10.15
#